data_AF-A0A9W6GS18-F1
#
_entry.id   AF-A0A9W6GS18-F1
#
_cell.length_a   1.000
_cell.length_b   1.000
_cell.length_c   1.000
_cell.angle_alpha   90.00
_cell.angle_beta   90.00
_cell.angle_gamma   90.00
#
_symmetry.space_group_name_H-M   'P 1'
#
loop_
_entity.id
_entity.type
_entity.pdbx_description
1 polymer ?
#
loop_
_entity_poly.entity_id
_entity_poly.type
_entity_poly.pdbx_seq_one_letter_code
_entity_poly.pdbx_strand_id
1 'polypeptide(L)' 'MSEPRTDDFRVERRDSEWVITFTPTGARYYFGDDGMETRASDSEAPPEDLPPDYDPLEVERMAALIAYAARGHAH' A
#
# COMPACT_ATOMS: atom_id res chain seq x y z
N MET A 1 -1.03 -19.39 -0.85
CA MET A 1 -1.03 -17.92 -0.89
C MET A 1 -2.34 -17.45 -0.32
N SER A 2 -2.27 -16.64 0.73
CA SER A 2 -3.37 -15.88 1.32
C SER A 2 -3.59 -14.61 0.52
N GLU A 3 -4.84 -14.38 0.12
CA GLU A 3 -5.23 -13.14 -0.54
C GLU A 3 -5.19 -11.97 0.47
N PRO A 4 -4.52 -10.85 0.15
CA PRO A 4 -4.51 -9.68 1.03
C PRO A 4 -5.91 -9.07 1.13
N ARG A 5 -6.35 -8.72 2.35
CA ARG A 5 -7.66 -8.08 2.58
C ARG A 5 -7.49 -6.61 2.91
N THR A 6 -8.52 -5.81 2.66
CA THR A 6 -8.52 -4.38 2.97
C THR A 6 -8.20 -4.08 4.44
N ASP A 7 -8.65 -4.94 5.38
CA ASP A 7 -8.36 -4.83 6.81
C ASP A 7 -6.88 -5.01 7.17
N ASP A 8 -6.09 -5.65 6.28
CA ASP A 8 -4.65 -5.79 6.46
C ASP A 8 -3.91 -4.50 6.11
N PHE A 9 -4.58 -3.46 5.61
CA PHE A 9 -3.97 -2.20 5.23
C PHE A 9 -4.43 -1.04 6.10
N ARG A 10 -3.47 -0.19 6.46
CA ARG A 10 -3.71 1.10 7.08
C ARG A 10 -3.53 2.21 6.05
N VAL A 11 -4.51 3.11 5.97
CA VAL A 11 -4.48 4.27 5.09
C VAL A 11 -4.19 5.52 5.89
N GLU A 12 -3.19 6.30 5.47
CA GLU A 12 -2.84 7.59 6.06
C GLU A 12 -2.69 8.63 4.95
N ARG A 13 -3.27 9.82 5.12
CA ARG A 13 -3.03 10.96 4.23
C ARG A 13 -1.90 11.81 4.82
N ARG A 14 -0.81 11.98 4.08
CA ARG A 14 0.30 12.89 4.44
C ARG A 14 0.46 13.93 3.35
N ASP A 15 0.14 15.18 3.68
CA ASP A 15 0.20 16.30 2.75
C ASP A 15 -0.54 16.00 1.42
N SER A 16 0.22 15.80 0.33
CA SER A 16 -0.28 15.49 -1.02
C SER A 16 -0.20 14.02 -1.40
N GLU A 17 0.16 13.13 -0.47
CA GLU A 17 0.38 11.70 -0.70
C GLU A 17 -0.53 10.82 0.18
N TRP A 18 -0.98 9.71 -0.40
CA TRP A 18 -1.62 8.61 0.32
C TRP A 18 -0.58 7.55 0.67
N VAL A 19 -0.44 7.27 1.96
CA VAL A 19 0.45 6.25 2.50
C VAL A 19 -0.39 5.05 2.90
N ILE A 20 -0.16 3.93 2.22
CA ILE A 20 -0.83 2.65 2.48
C ILE A 20 0.19 1.72 3.13
N THR A 21 -0.08 1.31 4.38
CA THR A 21 0.80 0.40 5.12
C THR A 21 0.16 -0.98 5.16
N PHE A 22 0.82 -1.99 4.59
CA PHE A 22 0.45 -3.39 4.77
C PHE A 22 0.88 -3.83 6.16
N THR A 23 -0.08 -3.96 7.07
CA THR A 23 0.16 -4.18 8.50
C THR A 23 0.85 -5.50 8.85
N PRO A 24 0.71 -6.61 8.09
CA PRO A 24 1.41 -7.86 8.40
C PRO A 24 2.93 -7.74 8.34
N THR A 25 3.49 -6.84 7.53
CA THR A 25 4.94 -6.62 7.42
C THR A 25 5.39 -5.21 7.76
N GLY A 26 4.47 -4.26 7.78
CA GLY A 26 4.80 -2.84 7.84
C GLY A 26 5.27 -2.26 6.50
N ALA A 27 5.17 -3.00 5.39
CA ALA A 27 5.50 -2.47 4.06
C ALA A 27 4.63 -1.26 3.72
N ARG A 28 5.25 -0.20 3.20
CA ARG A 28 4.57 1.07 2.90
C ARG A 28 4.60 1.37 1.41
N TYR A 29 3.43 1.73 0.89
CA TYR A 29 3.20 2.13 -0.49
C TYR A 29 2.72 3.57 -0.50
N TYR A 30 3.31 4.41 -1.33
CA TYR A 30 3.06 5.83 -1.39
C TYR A 30 2.43 6.16 -2.74
N PHE A 31 1.35 6.93 -2.74
CA PHE A 31 0.62 7.32 -3.93
C PHE A 31 0.40 8.83 -3.94
N GLY A 32 1.01 9.52 -4.90
CA GLY A 32 0.78 10.93 -5.17
C GLY A 32 -0.65 11.22 -5.68
N ASP A 33 -1.04 12.49 -5.63
CA ASP A 33 -2.36 12.97 -6.06
C ASP A 33 -2.56 12.81 -7.59
N ASP A 34 -1.49 13.02 -8.33
CA ASP A 34 -1.32 12.80 -9.78
C ASP A 34 -1.39 11.32 -10.20
N GLY A 35 -1.44 10.40 -9.24
CA GLY A 35 -1.59 8.97 -9.49
C GLY A 35 -0.33 8.28 -10.01
N MET A 36 0.82 8.95 -10.02
CA MET A 36 2.03 8.43 -10.63
C MET A 36 3.30 8.80 -9.84
N GLU A 37 3.52 8.18 -8.69
CA GLU A 37 4.84 7.66 -8.30
C GLU A 37 4.72 6.82 -7.03
N THR A 38 4.91 5.51 -7.15
CA THR A 38 5.20 4.63 -6.03
C THR A 38 6.68 4.78 -5.70
N ARG A 39 7.04 5.76 -4.86
CA ARG A 39 8.27 5.59 -4.09
C ARG A 39 8.00 4.50 -3.07
N ALA A 40 8.43 3.27 -3.34
CA ALA A 40 8.67 2.31 -2.27
C ALA A 40 9.82 2.88 -1.41
N SER A 41 9.50 3.79 -0.49
CA SER A 41 10.52 4.44 0.34
C SER A 41 11.04 3.44 1.38
N ASP A 42 12.27 2.98 1.16
CA ASP A 42 13.38 2.85 2.14
C ASP A 42 13.00 2.36 3.55
N SER A 43 12.02 1.47 3.66
CA SER A 43 11.71 0.79 4.92
C SER A 43 12.66 -0.40 5.06
N GLU A 44 13.14 -0.62 6.28
CA GLU A 44 14.18 -1.56 6.72
C GLU A 44 13.98 -3.04 6.30
N ALA A 45 12.83 -3.36 5.69
CA ALA A 45 12.55 -4.63 5.04
C ALA A 45 12.12 -4.38 3.58
N PRO A 46 12.85 -4.89 2.57
CA PRO A 46 12.40 -4.84 1.18
C PRO A 46 11.05 -5.56 1.02
N PRO A 47 10.28 -5.29 -0.05
CA PRO A 47 9.06 -6.05 -0.37
C PRO A 47 9.29 -7.58 -0.51
N GLU A 48 10.55 -8.02 -0.51
CA GLU A 48 11.00 -9.41 -0.46
C GLU A 48 10.76 -10.08 0.92
N ASP A 49 10.48 -9.32 1.98
CA ASP A 49 10.20 -9.80 3.35
C ASP A 49 8.68 -9.97 3.61
N LEU A 50 7.88 -10.05 2.55
CA LEU A 50 6.50 -10.51 2.68
C LEU A 50 6.50 -11.96 3.18
N PRO A 51 5.61 -12.32 4.13
CA PRO A 51 5.41 -13.71 4.50
C PRO A 51 5.20 -14.52 3.22
N PRO A 52 5.73 -15.76 3.14
CA PRO A 52 5.59 -16.59 1.94
C PRO A 52 4.12 -16.87 1.57
N ASP A 53 3.20 -16.56 2.47
CA ASP A 53 1.78 -16.62 2.26
C ASP A 53 1.24 -15.48 1.38
N TYR A 54 1.90 -14.33 1.24
CA TYR A 54 1.39 -13.21 0.44
C TYR A 54 2.13 -13.04 -0.89
N ASP A 55 1.39 -12.83 -1.98
CA ASP A 55 1.96 -12.47 -3.26
C ASP A 55 2.27 -10.95 -3.31
N PRO A 56 3.53 -10.55 -3.57
CA PRO A 56 3.92 -9.13 -3.59
C PRO A 56 3.14 -8.28 -4.60
N LEU A 57 2.83 -8.85 -5.77
CA LEU A 57 2.08 -8.16 -6.80
C LEU A 57 0.61 -7.99 -6.38
N GLU A 58 0.03 -8.96 -5.69
CA GLU A 58 -1.33 -8.84 -5.15
C GLU A 58 -1.41 -7.77 -4.04
N VAL A 59 -0.43 -7.72 -3.14
CA VAL A 59 -0.36 -6.69 -2.08
C VAL A 59 -0.24 -5.29 -2.69
N GLU A 60 0.62 -5.12 -3.70
CA GLU A 60 0.78 -3.85 -4.40
C GLU A 60 -0.50 -3.42 -5.13
N ARG A 61 -1.14 -4.36 -5.86
CA ARG A 61 -2.41 -4.09 -6.56
C ARG A 61 -3.50 -3.70 -5.57
N MET A 62 -3.59 -4.37 -4.42
CA MET A 62 -4.55 -4.03 -3.38
C MET A 62 -4.27 -2.64 -2.79
N ALA A 63 -3.01 -2.31 -2.50
CA ALA A 63 -2.63 -1.00 -2.00
C ALA A 63 -3.04 0.12 -2.98
N ALA A 64 -2.84 -0.10 -4.29
CA ALA A 64 -3.26 0.85 -5.33
C ALA A 64 -4.78 1.01 -5.39
N LEU A 65 -5.54 -0.09 -5.28
CA LEU A 65 -7.01 -0.06 -5.23
C LEU A 65 -7.52 0.73 -4.02
N ILE A 66 -6.91 0.53 -2.85
CA ILE A 66 -7.26 1.22 -1.62
C ILE A 66 -6.97 2.72 -1.74
N ALA A 67 -5.79 3.09 -2.24
CA ALA A 67 -5.45 4.49 -2.47
C ALA A 67 -6.42 5.17 -3.46
N TYR A 68 -6.78 4.48 -4.54
CA TYR A 68 -7.76 4.97 -5.51
C TYR A 68 -9.15 5.17 -4.87
N ALA A 69 -9.61 4.21 -4.08
CA ALA A 69 -10.89 4.30 -3.38
C ALA A 69 -10.90 5.44 -2.34
N ALA A 70 -9.81 5.59 -1.57
CA ALA A 70 -9.66 6.65 -0.59
C ALA A 70 -9.69 8.04 -1.24
N ARG A 71 -9.08 8.20 -2.43
CA ARG A 71 -9.16 9.42 -3.23
C ARG A 71 -10.58 9.72 -3.71
N GLY A 72 -11.29 8.72 -4.22
CA GLY A 72 -12.66 8.89 -4.75
C GLY A 72 -13.68 9.31 -3.70
N HIS A 73 -13.41 9.07 -2.41
CA HIS A 73 -14.29 9.41 -1.29
C HIS A 73 -13.95 10.77 -0.64
N ALA A 74 -12.87 11.43 -1.05
CA ALA A 74 -12.43 12.72 -0.54
C ALA A 74 -13.05 13.93 -1.29
N HIS A 75 -14.00 13.69 -2.20
CA HIS A 75 -14.57 14.67 -3.12
C HIS A 75 -16.06 14.94 -2.89
#